data_AF-A0A553ZC48-F1
#
_entry.id   AF-A0A553ZC48-F1
#
_cell.length_a   1.000
_cell.length_b   1.000
_cell.length_c   1.000
_cell.angle_alpha   90.00
_cell.angle_beta   90.00
_cell.angle_gamma   90.00
#
_symmetry.space_group_name_H-M   'P 1'
#
loop_
_entity.id
_entity.type
_entity.pdbx_description
1 polymer ?
#
loop_
_entity_poly.entity_id
_entity_poly.type
_entity_poly.pdbx_seq_one_letter_code
_entity_poly.pdbx_strand_id
1 'polypeptide(L)'
;ARTACQLPALRGLGVQSVNAWPFARQALPGGAGTASWLCARAETWRGPGSRTLSVFQAPAPSGQPYATGAVTAAAEGGTACGPRAPRVLAGVLWKSGDGAWWLLAAGSREVTSIAATGGVRGGATGRLLALRVPAGSHAQLTGRLSGGGRIDGLG
;
A
#
# COMPACT_ATOMS: atom_id res chain seq x y z
N ALA A 1 2.74 -17.88 7.00
CA ALA A 1 2.80 -16.91 8.11
C ALA A 1 4.11 -16.08 8.20
N ARG A 2 4.95 -15.96 7.14
CA ARG A 2 6.23 -15.20 7.24
C ARG A 2 6.07 -13.69 7.25
N THR A 3 5.02 -13.16 6.62
CA THR A 3 4.74 -11.71 6.58
C THR A 3 4.55 -11.13 7.98
N ALA A 4 3.86 -11.83 8.88
CA ALA A 4 3.61 -11.36 10.25
C ALA A 4 4.90 -11.18 11.08
N CYS A 5 5.87 -12.09 10.98
CA CYS A 5 7.16 -11.96 11.68
C CYS A 5 8.02 -10.79 11.17
N GLN A 6 7.76 -10.35 9.93
CA GLN A 6 8.48 -9.28 9.22
C GLN A 6 7.76 -7.93 9.28
N LEU A 7 6.74 -7.79 10.14
CA LEU A 7 6.03 -6.53 10.37
C LEU A 7 6.40 -5.96 11.75
N PRO A 8 7.49 -5.16 11.86
CA PRO A 8 7.85 -4.49 13.11
C PRO A 8 6.68 -3.72 13.72
N ALA A 9 5.83 -3.13 12.87
CA ALA A 9 4.63 -2.38 13.26
C ALA A 9 3.57 -3.19 14.02
N LEU A 10 3.66 -4.52 14.07
CA LEU A 10 2.74 -5.40 14.81
C LEU A 10 3.34 -5.96 16.10
N ARG A 11 4.63 -5.71 16.40
CA ARG A 11 5.29 -6.26 17.60
C ARG A 11 4.72 -5.62 18.86
N GLY A 12 4.44 -6.44 19.88
CA GLY A 12 4.03 -5.97 21.21
C GLY A 12 2.54 -5.61 21.37
N LEU A 13 1.71 -5.71 20.33
CA LEU A 13 0.31 -5.26 20.36
C LEU A 13 -0.71 -6.26 20.95
N GLY A 14 -0.31 -7.49 21.29
CA GLY A 14 -1.25 -8.53 21.73
C GLY A 14 -2.22 -8.90 20.60
N VAL A 15 -1.69 -9.56 19.58
CA VAL A 15 -2.42 -9.87 18.34
C VAL A 15 -3.19 -11.18 18.48
N GLN A 16 -4.50 -11.14 18.21
CA GLN A 16 -5.36 -12.33 18.16
C GLN A 16 -5.19 -13.07 16.84
N SER A 17 -5.26 -12.35 15.72
CA SER A 17 -5.11 -12.91 14.38
C SER A 17 -4.50 -11.88 13.44
N VAL A 18 -3.76 -12.35 12.44
CA VAL A 18 -3.28 -11.53 11.32
C VAL A 18 -3.68 -12.21 10.03
N ASN A 19 -4.32 -11.45 9.17
CA ASN A 19 -4.59 -11.86 7.81
C ASN A 19 -3.95 -10.88 6.84
N ALA A 20 -3.44 -11.37 5.71
CA ALA A 20 -2.86 -10.54 4.67
C ALA A 20 -3.29 -11.01 3.30
N TRP A 21 -3.72 -10.08 2.46
CA TRP A 21 -4.25 -10.39 1.13
C TRP A 21 -3.67 -9.46 0.07
N PRO A 22 -3.29 -9.99 -1.12
CA PRO A 22 -2.90 -9.14 -2.24
C PRO A 22 -4.12 -8.41 -2.79
N PHE A 23 -4.01 -7.08 -2.90
CA PHE A 23 -5.07 -6.25 -3.49
C PHE A 23 -4.68 -5.69 -4.87
N ALA A 24 -3.39 -5.58 -5.17
CA ALA A 24 -2.92 -5.14 -6.48
C ALA A 24 -1.54 -5.72 -6.84
N ARG A 25 -1.27 -5.77 -8.15
CA ARG A 25 0.06 -5.95 -8.73
C ARG A 25 0.33 -4.76 -9.64
N GLN A 26 1.55 -4.24 -9.61
CA GLN A 26 1.93 -3.04 -10.33
C GLN A 26 3.25 -3.25 -11.06
N ALA A 27 3.24 -3.08 -12.38
CA ALA A 27 4.46 -3.00 -13.15
C ALA A 27 5.25 -1.75 -12.72
N LEU A 28 6.55 -1.92 -12.48
CA LEU A 28 7.42 -0.84 -12.05
C LEU A 28 7.95 -0.07 -13.27
N PRO A 29 8.04 1.28 -13.17
CA PRO A 29 8.68 2.10 -14.20
C PRO A 29 10.10 1.60 -14.54
N GLY A 30 10.49 1.78 -15.80
CA GLY A 30 11.83 1.38 -16.28
C GLY A 30 12.02 -0.13 -16.41
N GLY A 31 10.95 -0.92 -16.46
CA GLY A 31 11.05 -2.37 -16.65
C GLY A 31 11.58 -3.12 -15.43
N ALA A 32 11.53 -2.52 -14.24
CA ALA A 32 12.07 -3.09 -13.00
C ALA A 32 11.25 -4.26 -12.41
N GLY A 33 10.41 -4.91 -13.23
CA GLY A 33 9.56 -6.03 -12.83
C GLY A 33 8.18 -5.61 -12.28
N THR A 34 7.54 -6.50 -11.52
CA THR A 34 6.19 -6.28 -10.97
C THR A 34 6.20 -6.34 -9.45
N ALA A 35 5.77 -5.26 -8.81
CA ALA A 35 5.56 -5.21 -7.37
C ALA A 35 4.19 -5.76 -6.98
N SER A 36 4.10 -6.31 -5.76
CA SER A 36 2.85 -6.73 -5.13
C SER A 36 2.46 -5.80 -4.00
N TRP A 37 1.17 -5.50 -3.92
CA TRP A 37 0.58 -4.74 -2.83
C TRP A 37 -0.28 -5.66 -1.98
N LEU A 38 0.08 -5.76 -0.71
CA LEU A 38 -0.65 -6.53 0.28
C LEU A 38 -1.34 -5.59 1.24
N CYS A 39 -2.55 -5.93 1.64
CA CYS A 39 -3.14 -5.35 2.82
C CYS A 39 -3.18 -6.39 3.93
N ALA A 40 -2.60 -6.05 5.07
CA ALA A 40 -2.62 -6.86 6.27
C ALA A 40 -3.53 -6.22 7.32
N ARG A 41 -4.36 -7.04 7.95
CA ARG A 41 -5.20 -6.65 9.08
C ARG A 41 -4.87 -7.54 10.26
N ALA A 42 -4.51 -6.91 11.37
CA ALA A 42 -4.30 -7.54 12.65
C ALA A 42 -5.48 -7.21 13.57
N GLU A 43 -6.16 -8.21 14.09
CA GLU A 43 -7.11 -8.03 15.19
C GLU A 43 -6.33 -8.08 16.50
N THR A 44 -6.56 -7.11 17.40
CA THR A 44 -5.80 -6.95 18.64
C THR A 44 -6.71 -7.07 19.85
N TRP A 45 -6.22 -7.70 20.91
CA TRP A 45 -6.97 -7.83 22.16
C TRP A 45 -7.13 -6.50 22.91
N ARG A 46 -6.21 -5.55 22.66
CA ARG A 46 -6.14 -4.24 23.32
C ARG A 46 -6.18 -3.11 22.28
N GLY A 47 -6.49 -1.90 22.74
CA GLY A 47 -6.56 -0.70 21.90
C GLY A 47 -7.81 -0.69 21.00
N PRO A 48 -7.77 -0.07 19.81
CA PRO A 48 -8.93 0.12 18.92
C PRO A 48 -9.44 -1.17 18.25
N GLY A 49 -9.06 -2.35 18.78
CA GLY A 49 -9.49 -3.68 18.35
C GLY A 49 -8.83 -4.18 17.07
N SER A 50 -8.24 -3.30 16.25
CA SER A 50 -7.58 -3.70 15.01
C SER A 50 -6.50 -2.72 14.53
N ARG A 51 -5.59 -3.22 13.70
CA ARG A 51 -4.59 -2.43 12.98
C ARG A 51 -4.50 -2.89 11.54
N THR A 52 -4.59 -1.95 10.61
CA THR A 52 -4.50 -2.20 9.17
C THR A 52 -3.19 -1.66 8.64
N LEU A 53 -2.51 -2.43 7.79
CA LEU A 53 -1.23 -2.09 7.19
C LEU A 53 -1.31 -2.32 5.69
N SER A 54 -0.79 -1.38 4.91
CA SER A 54 -0.45 -1.62 3.51
C SER A 54 1.04 -1.96 3.42
N VAL A 55 1.37 -2.99 2.64
CA VAL A 55 2.73 -3.46 2.42
C VAL A 55 3.00 -3.51 0.93
N PHE A 56 4.09 -2.87 0.52
CA PHE A 56 4.61 -2.90 -0.84
C PHE A 56 5.80 -3.86 -0.92
N GLN A 57 5.73 -4.79 -1.86
CA GLN A 57 6.77 -5.77 -2.12
C GLN A 57 7.28 -5.55 -3.54
N ALA A 58 8.41 -4.85 -3.67
CA ALA A 58 9.13 -4.77 -4.94
C ALA A 58 9.68 -6.16 -5.33
N PRO A 59 9.98 -6.42 -6.61
CA PRO A 59 10.67 -7.65 -7.02
C PRO A 59 11.92 -7.90 -6.17
N ALA A 60 12.18 -9.17 -5.90
CA ALA A 60 13.38 -9.56 -5.15
C ALA A 60 14.62 -9.06 -5.91
N PRO A 61 15.59 -8.42 -5.22
CA PRO A 61 16.90 -8.15 -5.81
C PRO A 61 17.52 -9.45 -6.33
N SER A 62 18.31 -9.35 -7.40
CA SER A 62 19.05 -10.50 -7.94
C SER A 62 19.83 -11.21 -6.84
N GLY A 63 19.64 -12.53 -6.71
CA GLY A 63 20.30 -13.35 -5.70
C GLY A 63 19.56 -13.45 -4.36
N GLN A 64 18.42 -12.78 -4.18
CA GLN A 64 17.55 -12.98 -3.02
C GLN A 64 16.34 -13.86 -3.38
N PRO A 65 16.03 -14.90 -2.58
CA PRO A 65 14.92 -15.81 -2.89
C PRO A 65 13.54 -15.19 -2.64
N TYR A 66 13.45 -14.01 -2.02
CA TYR A 66 12.18 -13.35 -1.73
C TYR A 66 12.28 -11.82 -1.72
N ALA A 67 11.15 -11.18 -2.03
CA ALA A 67 10.96 -9.75 -1.90
C ALA A 67 10.85 -9.32 -0.43
N THR A 68 11.57 -8.28 -0.03
CA THR A 68 11.32 -7.62 1.26
C THR A 68 10.14 -6.66 1.11
N GLY A 69 9.18 -6.78 2.02
CA GLY A 69 8.02 -5.88 2.06
C GLY A 69 8.32 -4.64 2.90
N ALA A 70 7.97 -3.47 2.40
CA ALA A 70 7.96 -2.23 3.16
C ALA A 70 6.53 -1.89 3.57
N VAL A 71 6.31 -1.58 4.85
CA VAL A 71 5.04 -0.98 5.29
C VAL A 71 4.96 0.42 4.70
N THR A 72 3.94 0.68 3.90
CA THR A 72 3.76 1.96 3.21
C THR A 72 2.78 2.86 3.93
N ALA A 73 1.87 2.26 4.70
CA ALA A 73 0.84 2.95 5.42
C ALA A 73 0.30 2.07 6.55
N ALA A 74 -0.19 2.71 7.60
CA ALA A 74 -0.80 2.07 8.75
C ALA A 74 -1.98 2.89 9.25
N ALA A 75 -3.05 2.23 9.69
CA ALA A 75 -4.14 2.84 10.42
C ALA A 75 -4.52 1.97 11.61
N GLU A 76 -4.91 2.61 12.70
CA GLU A 76 -5.46 1.94 13.87
C GLU A 76 -6.99 2.03 13.84
N GLY A 77 -7.66 0.92 14.16
CA GLY A 77 -9.11 0.80 13.99
C GLY A 77 -9.56 0.81 12.53
N GLY A 78 -10.85 1.10 12.33
CA GLY A 78 -11.47 1.17 11.00
C GLY A 78 -11.78 -0.19 10.38
N THR A 79 -12.42 -0.16 9.22
CA THR A 79 -12.93 -1.36 8.52
C THR A 79 -12.07 -1.79 7.33
N ALA A 80 -11.05 -1.00 6.98
CA ALA A 80 -10.16 -1.28 5.86
C ALA A 80 -9.57 -2.70 5.96
N CYS A 81 -9.53 -3.37 4.82
CA CYS A 81 -9.02 -4.75 4.68
C CYS A 81 -9.69 -5.76 5.62
N GLY A 82 -10.89 -5.43 6.11
CA GLY A 82 -11.78 -6.34 6.81
C GLY A 82 -12.77 -6.99 5.83
N PRO A 83 -13.45 -8.07 6.27
CA PRO A 83 -14.40 -8.81 5.42
C PRO A 83 -15.58 -7.96 4.93
N ARG A 84 -15.91 -6.86 5.62
CA ARG A 84 -17.02 -5.96 5.25
C ARG A 84 -16.61 -4.73 4.45
N ALA A 85 -15.33 -4.36 4.46
CA ALA A 85 -14.82 -3.20 3.72
C ALA A 85 -13.38 -3.49 3.23
N PRO A 86 -13.23 -4.30 2.17
CA PRO A 86 -11.93 -4.71 1.64
C PRO A 86 -11.18 -3.57 0.91
N ARG A 87 -11.69 -2.34 1.01
CA ARG A 87 -11.19 -1.19 0.26
C ARG A 87 -9.93 -0.65 0.92
N VAL A 88 -8.93 -0.40 0.08
CA VAL A 88 -7.67 0.22 0.48
C VAL A 88 -7.12 1.02 -0.69
N LEU A 89 -6.49 2.14 -0.37
CA LEU A 89 -5.67 2.94 -1.26
C LEU A 89 -4.39 3.25 -0.50
N ALA A 90 -3.23 2.99 -1.08
CA ALA A 90 -1.95 3.27 -0.44
C ALA A 90 -0.90 3.66 -1.48
N GLY A 91 0.16 4.31 -1.03
CA GLY A 91 1.29 4.64 -1.88
C GLY A 91 2.63 4.67 -1.16
N VAL A 92 3.69 4.69 -1.94
CA VAL A 92 5.08 4.65 -1.49
C VAL A 92 5.94 5.50 -2.43
N LEU A 93 6.97 6.13 -1.86
CA LEU A 93 8.08 6.64 -2.66
C LEU A 93 9.05 5.51 -2.94
N TRP A 94 9.24 5.20 -4.20
CA TRP A 94 10.15 4.18 -4.67
C TRP A 94 11.22 4.79 -5.57
N LYS A 95 12.47 4.37 -5.38
CA LYS A 95 13.59 4.77 -6.22
C LYS A 95 13.89 3.66 -7.22
N SER A 96 13.88 3.98 -8.51
CA SER A 96 14.28 3.05 -9.57
C SER A 96 15.79 2.81 -9.57
N GLY A 97 16.22 1.75 -10.27
CA GLY A 97 17.64 1.38 -10.36
C GLY A 97 18.53 2.44 -11.01
N ASP A 98 17.96 3.27 -11.90
CA ASP A 98 18.60 4.45 -12.51
C ASP A 98 18.62 5.68 -11.59
N GLY A 99 18.06 5.57 -10.38
CA GLY A 99 18.05 6.60 -9.36
C GLY A 99 16.89 7.59 -9.43
N ALA A 100 15.95 7.46 -10.38
CA ALA A 100 14.76 8.30 -10.41
C ALA A 100 13.78 7.96 -9.27
N TRP A 101 13.15 8.98 -8.70
CA TRP A 101 12.13 8.80 -7.68
C TRP A 101 10.74 8.79 -8.28
N TRP A 102 9.91 7.89 -7.76
CA TRP A 102 8.54 7.67 -8.21
C TRP A 102 7.61 7.61 -7.02
N LEU A 103 6.49 8.33 -7.09
CA LEU A 103 5.31 8.03 -6.29
C LEU A 103 4.56 6.89 -6.98
N LEU A 104 4.54 5.73 -6.32
CA LEU A 104 3.71 4.60 -6.71
C LEU A 104 2.50 4.53 -5.79
N ALA A 105 1.31 4.35 -6.34
CA ALA A 105 0.12 4.10 -5.55
C ALA A 105 -0.76 3.03 -6.19
N ALA A 106 -1.46 2.30 -5.33
CA ALA A 106 -2.39 1.27 -5.72
C ALA A 106 -3.66 1.30 -4.88
N GLY A 107 -4.79 1.09 -5.55
CA GLY A 107 -6.09 0.89 -4.94
C GLY A 107 -6.57 -0.55 -5.09
N SER A 108 -7.48 -0.96 -4.21
CA SER A 108 -8.28 -2.18 -4.35
C SER A 108 -9.10 -2.21 -5.66
N ARG A 109 -9.70 -3.37 -6.00
CA ARG A 109 -10.36 -3.59 -7.30
C ARG A 109 -11.44 -2.58 -7.67
N GLU A 110 -12.09 -2.00 -6.67
CA GLU A 110 -13.20 -1.05 -6.84
C GLU A 110 -12.72 0.37 -7.17
N VAL A 111 -11.42 0.68 -7.00
CA VAL A 111 -10.86 1.99 -7.32
C VAL A 111 -10.77 2.17 -8.83
N THR A 112 -11.37 3.25 -9.34
CA THR A 112 -11.48 3.56 -10.77
C THR A 112 -10.59 4.72 -11.20
N SER A 113 -10.10 5.53 -10.27
CA SER A 113 -9.08 6.54 -10.53
C SER A 113 -8.33 6.86 -9.25
N ILE A 114 -7.06 7.27 -9.37
CA ILE A 114 -6.24 7.75 -8.25
C ILE A 114 -5.74 9.15 -8.59
N ALA A 115 -5.78 10.04 -7.60
CA ALA A 115 -5.18 11.36 -7.65
C ALA A 115 -4.19 11.53 -6.49
N ALA A 116 -3.06 12.16 -6.79
CA ALA A 116 -2.06 12.61 -5.84
C ALA A 116 -2.08 14.14 -5.79
N THR A 117 -2.12 14.69 -4.58
CA THR A 117 -2.07 16.13 -4.30
C THR A 117 -1.04 16.44 -3.22
N GLY A 118 -0.82 17.72 -2.92
CA GLY A 118 0.16 18.17 -1.93
C GLY A 118 1.46 18.61 -2.57
N GLY A 119 2.59 18.04 -2.11
CA GLY A 119 3.93 18.32 -2.65
C GLY A 119 4.14 17.78 -4.06
N VAL A 120 3.23 16.94 -4.55
CA VAL A 120 3.16 16.45 -5.92
C VAL A 120 1.73 16.51 -6.41
N ARG A 121 1.55 16.72 -7.71
CA ARG A 121 0.23 16.74 -8.34
C ARG A 121 0.22 15.85 -9.56
N GLY A 122 -0.75 14.96 -9.63
CA GLY A 122 -0.98 14.09 -10.78
C GLY A 122 -2.06 13.08 -10.50
N GLY A 123 -2.35 12.23 -11.47
CA GLY A 123 -3.36 11.19 -11.31
C GLY A 123 -3.35 10.22 -12.48
N ALA A 124 -4.11 9.15 -12.32
CA ALA A 124 -4.28 8.13 -13.34
C ALA A 124 -5.71 7.59 -13.30
N THR A 125 -6.23 7.28 -14.48
CA THR A 125 -7.39 6.41 -14.63
C THR A 125 -7.01 4.98 -14.25
N GLY A 126 -7.90 4.29 -13.55
CA GLY A 126 -7.67 2.96 -13.00
C GLY A 126 -7.15 2.99 -11.55
N ARG A 127 -6.78 1.80 -11.05
CA ARG A 127 -6.39 1.58 -9.65
C ARG A 127 -4.89 1.63 -9.40
N LEU A 128 -4.09 2.09 -10.35
CA LEU A 128 -2.64 2.17 -10.24
C LEU A 128 -2.16 3.55 -10.67
N LEU A 129 -1.17 4.07 -9.98
CA LEU A 129 -0.53 5.35 -10.27
C LEU A 129 0.99 5.18 -10.19
N ALA A 130 1.69 5.76 -11.15
CA ALA A 130 3.14 5.94 -11.13
C ALA A 130 3.45 7.36 -11.61
N LEU A 131 3.98 8.20 -10.73
CA LEU A 131 4.36 9.57 -11.07
C LEU A 131 5.84 9.75 -10.75
N ARG A 132 6.61 10.31 -11.68
CA ARG A 132 7.98 10.71 -11.40
C ARG A 132 7.95 11.96 -10.51
N VAL A 133 8.73 11.94 -9.43
CA VAL A 133 8.70 12.99 -8.40
C VAL A 133 10.12 13.31 -7.91
N PRO A 134 10.36 14.49 -7.32
CA PRO A 134 11.59 14.76 -6.60
C PRO A 134 11.78 13.83 -5.39
N ALA A 135 13.03 13.63 -4.97
CA ALA A 135 13.34 12.92 -3.73
C ALA A 135 12.67 13.63 -2.53
N GLY A 136 12.15 12.86 -1.57
CA GLY A 136 11.51 13.42 -0.36
C GLY A 136 10.12 14.02 -0.58
N SER A 137 9.51 13.82 -1.75
CA SER A 137 8.16 14.31 -2.02
C SER A 137 7.09 13.67 -1.13
N HIS A 138 6.15 14.48 -0.62
CA HIS A 138 5.00 13.99 0.13
C HIS A 138 3.71 14.20 -0.68
N ALA A 139 2.83 13.20 -0.65
CA ALA A 139 1.58 13.20 -1.41
C ALA A 139 0.42 12.76 -0.54
N GLN A 140 -0.71 13.47 -0.64
CA GLN A 140 -2.00 12.95 -0.23
C GLN A 140 -2.62 12.20 -1.41
N LEU A 141 -3.10 10.99 -1.14
CA LEU A 141 -3.72 10.13 -2.14
C LEU A 141 -5.23 10.12 -1.93
N THR A 142 -5.96 10.24 -3.03
CA THR A 142 -7.40 10.01 -3.04
C THR A 142 -7.81 9.21 -4.27
N GLY A 143 -8.89 8.45 -4.15
CA GLY A 143 -9.40 7.62 -5.24
C GLY A 143 -10.91 7.71 -5.39
N ARG A 144 -11.39 7.41 -6.58
CA ARG A 144 -12.82 7.22 -6.87
C ARG A 144 -13.13 5.73 -6.90
N LEU A 145 -14.33 5.38 -6.43
CA LEU A 145 -14.85 4.01 -6.44
C LEU A 145 -15.87 3.84 -7.56
N SER A 146 -15.98 2.63 -8.10
CA SER A 146 -16.98 2.27 -9.12
C SER A 146 -18.43 2.54 -8.68
N GLY A 147 -18.70 2.49 -7.37
CA GLY A 147 -20.01 2.83 -6.78
C GLY A 147 -20.25 4.33 -6.53
N GLY A 148 -19.41 5.22 -7.07
CA GLY A 148 -19.58 6.68 -6.96
C GLY A 148 -18.98 7.32 -5.70
N GLY A 149 -18.44 6.53 -4.77
CA GLY A 149 -17.80 7.02 -3.55
C GLY A 149 -16.34 7.48 -3.74
N ARG A 150 -15.80 8.14 -2.71
CA ARG A 150 -14.37 8.47 -2.59
C ARG A 150 -13.71 7.57 -1.54
N ILE A 151 -12.42 7.33 -1.72
CA ILE A 151 -11.55 6.72 -0.71
C ILE A 151 -10.29 7.58 -0.56
N ASP A 152 -9.84 7.75 0.68
CA ASP A 152 -8.56 8.41 0.96
C ASP A 152 -7.46 7.38 1.14
N GLY A 153 -6.20 7.83 0.99
CA GLY A 153 -5.04 7.01 1.29
C GLY A 153 -5.10 6.49 2.73
N LEU A 154 -4.66 5.25 2.92
CA LEU A 154 -4.43 4.70 4.25
C LEU A 154 -3.30 5.54 4.90
N GLY A 155 -3.58 6.12 6.07
CA GLY A 155 -2.63 6.94 6.81
C GLY A 155 -2.67 8.42 6.39
#